data_AF-A0A4R8L6L2-F1
#
_entry.id   AF-A0A4R8L6L2-F1
#
_cell.length_a   1.000
_cell.length_b   1.000
_cell.length_c   1.000
_cell.angle_alpha   90.00
_cell.angle_beta   90.00
_cell.angle_gamma   90.00
#
_symmetry.space_group_name_H-M   'P 1'
#
loop_
_entity.id
_entity.type
_entity.pdbx_description
1 polymer ?
#
loop_
_entity_poly.entity_id
_entity_poly.type
_entity_poly.pdbx_seq_one_letter_code
_entity_poly.pdbx_strand_id
1 'polypeptide(L)'
;MAIKLFSAVPPGAGGKKVIGVVNGTAGTSVAIDRRKGLGRALKEHPEVVVAGEVDGNFVRDTSQTAFESLYQGHPDIKGVWAANGGTATGVMAALRNAGKVPGKDVYVVAMDLNPENVEAVKRGELLFDIGGHWLQGGFALVMLFDQIKGKPVSRQDDTVKLHLLPLTREQVPQFEKDFPHGIPPYDFRKHSRFYTPDAPAASFAMTYS
;
A
#
# COMPACT_ATOMS: atom_id res chain seq x y z
N MET A 1 7.96 -1.90 -0.52
CA MET A 1 7.57 -0.86 0.46
C MET A 1 8.67 -0.58 1.49
N ALA A 2 8.88 -1.40 2.54
CA ALA A 2 9.84 -1.10 3.60
C ALA A 2 11.28 -0.85 3.12
N ILE A 3 11.82 -1.74 2.27
CA ILE A 3 13.17 -1.60 1.71
C ILE A 3 13.33 -0.27 0.95
N LYS A 4 12.32 0.16 0.19
CA LYS A 4 12.33 1.45 -0.52
C LYS A 4 12.43 2.63 0.44
N LEU A 5 11.70 2.58 1.56
CA LEU A 5 11.83 3.59 2.62
C LEU A 5 13.25 3.61 3.17
N PHE A 6 13.81 2.45 3.54
CA PHE A 6 15.12 2.36 4.16
C PHE A 6 16.24 2.88 3.25
N SER A 7 16.14 2.65 1.94
CA SER A 7 17.10 3.18 0.97
C SER A 7 17.05 4.71 0.85
N ALA A 8 15.89 5.33 1.01
CA ALA A 8 15.72 6.78 0.84
C ALA A 8 16.02 7.57 2.12
N VAL A 9 15.75 6.99 3.29
CA VAL A 9 15.95 7.68 4.57
C VAL A 9 17.46 7.91 4.82
N PRO A 10 17.91 9.16 4.98
CA PRO A 10 19.29 9.45 5.32
C PRO A 10 19.61 9.04 6.76
N PRO A 11 20.85 8.64 7.07
CA PRO A 11 21.26 8.43 8.44
C PRO A 11 21.29 9.77 9.21
N GLY A 12 20.90 9.73 10.48
CA GLY A 12 21.08 10.83 11.42
C GLY A 12 22.51 10.91 11.98
N ALA A 13 22.73 11.78 12.96
CA ALA A 13 24.05 12.03 13.56
C ALA A 13 24.73 10.77 14.16
N GLY A 14 23.94 9.76 14.55
CA GLY A 14 24.44 8.47 15.06
C GLY A 14 24.60 7.37 14.00
N GLY A 15 24.52 7.71 12.71
CA GLY A 15 24.60 6.73 11.61
C GLY A 15 23.36 5.86 11.43
N LYS A 16 22.35 6.00 12.31
CA LYS A 16 21.08 5.27 12.25
C LYS A 16 20.04 6.01 11.42
N LYS A 17 19.20 5.25 10.73
CA LYS A 17 18.04 5.75 9.97
C LYS A 17 16.80 5.65 10.82
N VAL A 18 16.21 6.78 11.21
CA VAL A 18 15.09 6.83 12.15
C VAL A 18 13.76 6.87 11.40
N ILE A 19 12.87 5.92 11.69
CA ILE A 19 11.54 5.85 11.09
C ILE A 19 10.43 5.81 12.12
N GLY A 20 9.25 6.29 11.75
CA GLY A 20 7.99 6.04 12.43
C GLY A 20 7.16 4.99 11.71
N VAL A 21 6.28 4.30 12.44
CA VAL A 21 5.34 3.33 11.88
C VAL A 21 3.93 3.76 12.24
N VAL A 22 3.07 3.87 11.23
CA VAL A 22 1.64 4.07 11.45
C VAL A 22 0.91 2.84 10.90
N ASN A 23 0.43 2.03 11.84
CA ASN A 23 -0.21 0.75 11.59
C ASN A 23 -1.67 0.90 11.16
N GLY A 24 -2.25 -0.22 10.74
CA GLY A 24 -3.66 -0.35 10.40
C GLY A 24 -4.57 -0.54 11.61
N THR A 25 -5.75 -1.11 11.37
CA THR A 25 -6.66 -1.51 12.45
C THR A 25 -6.09 -2.70 13.22
N ALA A 26 -5.86 -2.50 14.52
CA ALA A 26 -5.35 -3.53 15.41
C ALA A 26 -6.22 -4.80 15.41
N GLY A 27 -5.58 -5.96 15.49
CA GLY A 27 -6.25 -7.26 15.49
C GLY A 27 -6.70 -7.79 14.12
N THR A 28 -6.65 -6.98 13.05
CA THR A 28 -6.95 -7.46 11.70
C THR A 28 -5.78 -8.27 11.13
N SER A 29 -6.08 -9.36 10.40
CA SER A 29 -5.05 -10.17 9.73
C SER A 29 -4.20 -9.32 8.78
N VAL A 30 -4.82 -8.39 8.07
CA VAL A 30 -4.15 -7.45 7.16
C VAL A 30 -3.09 -6.62 7.89
N ALA A 31 -3.43 -6.01 9.03
CA ALA A 31 -2.46 -5.22 9.81
C ALA A 31 -1.33 -6.11 10.35
N ILE A 32 -1.67 -7.27 10.91
CA ILE A 32 -0.71 -8.23 11.46
C ILE A 32 0.30 -8.68 10.39
N ASP A 33 -0.19 -9.09 9.22
CA ASP A 33 0.66 -9.63 8.15
C ASP A 33 1.54 -8.55 7.51
N ARG A 34 1.02 -7.34 7.30
CA ARG A 34 1.81 -6.20 6.82
C ARG A 34 2.92 -5.84 7.82
N ARG A 35 2.59 -5.78 9.12
CA ARG A 35 3.56 -5.50 10.19
C ARG A 35 4.62 -6.61 10.33
N LYS A 36 4.25 -7.87 10.13
CA LYS A 36 5.18 -9.00 10.07
C LYS A 36 6.15 -8.88 8.89
N GLY A 37 5.68 -8.38 7.75
CA GLY A 37 6.51 -8.05 6.59
C GLY A 37 7.55 -6.98 6.91
N LEU A 38 7.13 -5.86 7.52
CA LEU A 38 8.05 -4.83 8.02
C LEU A 38 9.07 -5.39 9.01
N GLY A 39 8.62 -6.23 9.95
CA GLY A 39 9.49 -6.85 10.95
C GLY A 39 10.58 -7.75 10.34
N ARG A 40 10.33 -8.42 9.22
CA ARG A 40 11.37 -9.17 8.49
C ARG A 40 12.41 -8.22 7.89
N ALA A 41 11.96 -7.16 7.21
CA ALA A 41 12.88 -6.17 6.64
C ALA A 41 13.74 -5.49 7.72
N LEU A 42 13.18 -5.13 8.87
CA LEU A 42 13.95 -4.53 9.97
C LEU A 42 15.05 -5.45 10.51
N LYS A 43 14.82 -6.78 10.55
CA LYS A 43 15.86 -7.74 10.97
C LYS A 43 17.05 -7.79 10.01
N GLU A 44 16.81 -7.54 8.73
CA GLU A 44 17.83 -7.51 7.68
C GLU A 44 18.54 -6.15 7.58
N HIS A 45 18.02 -5.11 8.25
CA HIS A 45 18.49 -3.72 8.19
C HIS A 45 18.72 -3.11 9.60
N PRO A 46 19.75 -3.56 10.35
CA PRO A 46 20.02 -3.10 11.72
C PRO A 46 20.45 -1.63 11.82
N GLU A 47 20.73 -0.97 10.71
CA GLU A 47 20.94 0.48 10.62
C GLU A 47 19.63 1.28 10.77
N VAL A 48 18.47 0.66 10.61
CA VAL A 48 17.15 1.29 10.72
C VAL A 48 16.60 1.12 12.14
N VAL A 49 16.14 2.21 12.74
CA VAL A 49 15.56 2.25 14.08
C VAL A 49 14.15 2.78 14.00
N VAL A 50 13.21 2.08 14.63
CA VAL A 50 11.84 2.53 14.79
C VAL A 50 11.77 3.41 16.04
N ALA A 51 11.48 4.69 15.88
CA ALA A 51 11.33 5.63 16.99
C ALA A 51 10.06 5.34 17.81
N GLY A 52 8.98 4.96 17.12
CA GLY A 52 7.75 4.52 17.74
C GLY A 52 6.74 4.03 16.70
N GLU A 53 5.71 3.36 17.19
CA GLU A 53 4.61 2.82 16.39
C GLU A 53 3.28 3.24 16.99
N VAL A 54 2.34 3.65 16.13
CA VAL A 54 0.98 4.03 16.52
C VAL A 54 -0.03 3.42 15.55
N ASP A 55 -1.27 3.26 15.98
CA ASP A 55 -2.35 2.73 15.14
C ASP A 55 -3.13 3.87 14.48
N GLY A 56 -3.17 3.86 13.15
CA GLY A 56 -3.93 4.81 12.34
C GLY A 56 -5.27 4.27 11.85
N ASN A 57 -5.59 3.01 12.15
CA ASN A 57 -6.85 2.35 11.79
C ASN A 57 -7.20 2.37 10.29
N PHE A 58 -6.20 2.50 9.42
CA PHE A 58 -6.38 2.69 7.97
C PHE A 58 -7.14 3.97 7.57
N VAL A 59 -7.39 4.88 8.52
CA VAL A 59 -8.22 6.08 8.35
C VAL A 59 -7.35 7.32 8.43
N ARG A 60 -7.58 8.26 7.51
CA ARG A 60 -6.85 9.53 7.40
C ARG A 60 -6.77 10.30 8.71
N ASP A 61 -7.92 10.66 9.27
CA ASP A 61 -7.98 11.57 10.42
C ASP A 61 -7.34 10.93 11.67
N THR A 62 -7.65 9.65 11.93
CA THR A 62 -7.01 8.90 13.01
C THR A 62 -5.51 8.79 12.83
N SER A 63 -5.05 8.53 11.60
CA SER A 63 -3.61 8.45 11.29
C SER A 63 -2.91 9.79 11.45
N GLN A 64 -3.58 10.90 11.09
CA GLN A 64 -3.05 12.24 11.28
C GLN A 64 -2.84 12.53 12.77
N THR A 65 -3.87 12.40 13.60
CA THR A 65 -3.77 12.67 15.04
C THR A 65 -2.74 11.77 15.73
N ALA A 66 -2.72 10.49 15.40
CA ALA A 66 -1.76 9.53 15.95
C ALA A 66 -0.32 9.89 15.55
N PHE A 67 -0.09 10.23 14.28
CA PHE A 67 1.24 10.58 13.80
C PHE A 67 1.72 11.94 14.30
N GLU A 68 0.83 12.94 14.44
CA GLU A 68 1.17 14.23 15.06
C GLU A 68 1.75 14.03 16.46
N SER A 69 1.09 13.18 17.28
CA SER A 69 1.55 12.85 18.62
C SER A 69 2.90 12.12 18.62
N LEU A 70 3.06 11.13 17.74
CA LEU A 70 4.33 10.41 17.57
C LEU A 70 5.47 11.35 17.13
N TYR A 71 5.21 12.22 16.17
CA TYR A 71 6.21 13.10 15.58
C TYR A 71 6.64 14.22 16.54
N GLN A 72 5.74 14.71 17.39
CA GLN A 72 6.10 15.66 18.46
C GLN A 72 7.12 15.07 19.44
N GLY A 73 6.98 13.79 19.80
CA GLY A 73 7.94 13.09 20.66
C GLY A 73 9.24 12.68 19.95
N HIS A 74 9.19 12.54 18.62
CA HIS A 74 10.29 12.04 17.81
C HIS A 74 10.49 12.87 16.52
N PRO A 75 10.87 14.17 16.63
CA PRO A 75 11.03 15.05 15.48
C PRO A 75 12.22 14.67 14.56
N ASP A 76 13.05 13.72 15.01
CA ASP A 76 14.16 13.13 14.26
C ASP A 76 13.72 12.05 13.27
N ILE A 77 12.45 11.62 13.28
CA ILE A 77 11.89 10.73 12.26
C ILE A 77 12.11 11.33 10.86
N LYS A 78 12.76 10.55 9.99
CA LYS A 78 13.03 10.89 8.57
C LYS A 78 12.34 9.98 7.57
N GLY A 79 11.71 8.90 8.06
CA GLY A 79 10.90 8.02 7.24
C GLY A 79 9.62 7.57 7.95
N VAL A 80 8.54 7.37 7.22
CA VAL A 80 7.30 6.82 7.75
C VAL A 80 6.85 5.65 6.91
N TRP A 81 6.67 4.50 7.56
CA TRP A 81 5.96 3.37 6.99
C TRP A 81 4.48 3.54 7.32
N ALA A 82 3.65 3.78 6.31
CA ALA A 82 2.21 3.88 6.44
C ALA A 82 1.55 2.58 5.98
N ALA A 83 0.66 2.01 6.80
CA ALA A 83 0.09 0.70 6.54
C ALA A 83 -0.80 0.64 5.28
N ASN A 84 -1.41 1.75 4.87
CA ASN A 84 -2.27 1.88 3.68
C ASN A 84 -2.36 3.35 3.22
N GLY A 85 -3.24 3.63 2.26
CA GLY A 85 -3.33 4.93 1.62
C GLY A 85 -4.00 5.99 2.49
N GLY A 86 -5.08 5.64 3.19
CA GLY A 86 -5.68 6.51 4.20
C GLY A 86 -4.67 6.91 5.28
N THR A 87 -3.87 5.95 5.73
CA THR A 87 -2.79 6.25 6.68
C THR A 87 -1.73 7.18 6.12
N ALA A 88 -1.33 6.99 4.86
CA ALA A 88 -0.32 7.83 4.21
C ALA A 88 -0.79 9.29 4.06
N THR A 89 -2.05 9.50 3.68
CA THR A 89 -2.61 10.85 3.53
C THR A 89 -2.70 11.57 4.87
N GLY A 90 -3.08 10.86 5.94
CA GLY A 90 -3.05 11.39 7.31
C GLY A 90 -1.64 11.77 7.78
N VAL A 91 -0.65 10.90 7.54
CA VAL A 91 0.77 11.17 7.85
C VAL A 91 1.28 12.40 7.10
N MET A 92 1.00 12.50 5.79
CA MET A 92 1.43 13.65 4.99
C MET A 92 0.77 14.95 5.46
N ALA A 93 -0.50 14.92 5.88
CA ALA A 93 -1.17 16.08 6.47
C ALA A 93 -0.49 16.51 7.79
N ALA A 94 -0.22 15.56 8.68
CA ALA A 94 0.48 15.80 9.94
C ALA A 94 1.88 16.39 9.74
N LEU A 95 2.63 15.91 8.74
CA LEU A 95 3.94 16.48 8.38
C LEU A 95 3.81 17.94 7.94
N ARG A 96 2.82 18.26 7.11
CA ARG A 96 2.57 19.65 6.68
C ARG A 96 2.20 20.55 7.85
N ASN A 97 1.38 20.06 8.80
CA ASN A 97 1.04 20.79 10.02
C ASN A 97 2.28 21.08 10.88
N ALA A 98 3.25 20.16 10.89
CA ALA A 98 4.55 20.34 11.55
C ALA A 98 5.55 21.20 10.74
N GLY A 99 5.10 21.84 9.65
CA GLY A 99 5.95 22.67 8.78
C GLY A 99 6.97 21.88 7.97
N LYS A 100 6.74 20.58 7.75
CA LYS A 100 7.61 19.70 6.95
C LYS A 100 7.04 19.49 5.56
N VAL A 101 7.94 19.20 4.62
CA VAL A 101 7.62 18.86 3.24
C VAL A 101 7.75 17.35 3.05
N PRO A 102 6.65 16.60 2.90
CA PRO A 102 6.70 15.18 2.56
C PRO A 102 7.52 14.93 1.29
N GLY A 103 8.31 13.86 1.30
CA GLY A 103 9.21 13.50 0.20
C GLY A 103 10.53 14.28 0.15
N LYS A 104 10.68 15.31 0.99
CA LYS A 104 11.93 16.07 1.15
C LYS A 104 12.47 15.99 2.57
N ASP A 105 11.66 16.41 3.55
CA ASP A 105 12.07 16.42 4.96
C ASP A 105 11.84 15.07 5.64
N VAL A 106 10.77 14.38 5.22
CA VAL A 106 10.38 13.04 5.72
C VAL A 106 9.83 12.23 4.55
N TYR A 107 10.38 11.04 4.32
CA TYR A 107 9.94 10.12 3.27
C TYR A 107 8.77 9.27 3.75
N VAL A 108 7.73 9.10 2.95
CA VAL A 108 6.56 8.28 3.30
C VAL A 108 6.40 7.18 2.26
N VAL A 109 6.07 5.95 2.69
CA VAL A 109 5.71 4.85 1.79
C VAL A 109 4.38 4.23 2.22
N ALA A 110 3.60 3.75 1.25
CA ALA A 110 2.25 3.26 1.50
C ALA A 110 1.84 2.10 0.57
N MET A 111 0.59 1.68 0.74
CA MET A 111 -0.13 0.70 -0.07
C MET A 111 -1.52 1.30 -0.37
N ASP A 112 -2.11 1.03 -1.54
CA ASP A 112 -3.53 1.18 -1.94
C ASP A 112 -3.70 1.84 -3.31
N LEU A 113 -2.71 2.55 -3.86
CA LEU A 113 -2.81 3.30 -5.13
C LEU A 113 -4.13 4.09 -5.28
N ASN A 114 -4.70 4.59 -4.17
CA ASN A 114 -5.87 5.45 -4.24
C ASN A 114 -5.49 6.75 -4.99
N PRO A 115 -6.44 7.43 -5.66
CA PRO A 115 -6.12 8.58 -6.51
C PRO A 115 -5.26 9.65 -5.84
N GLU A 116 -5.55 9.98 -4.57
CA GLU A 116 -4.77 10.95 -3.79
C GLU A 116 -3.31 10.52 -3.61
N ASN A 117 -3.04 9.22 -3.42
CA ASN A 117 -1.69 8.69 -3.31
C ASN A 117 -0.96 8.68 -4.64
N VAL A 118 -1.61 8.28 -5.74
CA VAL A 118 -1.00 8.30 -7.08
C VAL A 118 -0.54 9.71 -7.42
N GLU A 119 -1.39 10.70 -7.15
CA GLU A 119 -1.06 12.12 -7.30
C GLU A 119 0.05 12.57 -6.35
N ALA A 120 0.09 12.08 -5.10
CA ALA A 120 1.18 12.36 -4.18
C ALA A 120 2.52 11.76 -4.66
N VAL A 121 2.51 10.56 -5.26
CA VAL A 121 3.70 9.96 -5.89
C VAL A 121 4.16 10.80 -7.08
N LYS A 122 3.23 11.25 -7.92
CA LYS A 122 3.49 12.14 -9.07
C LYS A 122 4.17 13.44 -8.65
N ARG A 123 3.68 14.05 -7.57
CA ARG A 123 4.26 15.26 -6.96
C ARG A 123 5.56 15.01 -6.18
N GLY A 124 5.92 13.74 -5.93
CA GLY A 124 7.09 13.35 -5.16
C GLY A 124 6.92 13.49 -3.64
N GLU A 125 5.69 13.63 -3.16
CA GLU A 125 5.34 13.76 -1.74
C GLU A 125 5.26 12.39 -1.04
N LEU A 126 4.81 11.38 -1.78
CA LEU A 126 4.81 9.98 -1.40
C LEU A 126 5.91 9.26 -2.19
N LEU A 127 6.86 8.62 -1.51
CA LEU A 127 8.03 8.02 -2.16
C LEU A 127 7.67 6.77 -2.97
N PHE A 128 6.75 5.97 -2.45
CA PHE A 128 6.40 4.67 -2.99
C PHE A 128 4.98 4.29 -2.55
N ASP A 129 4.21 3.75 -3.48
CA ASP A 129 2.95 3.09 -3.20
C ASP A 129 2.91 1.69 -3.86
N ILE A 130 2.01 0.81 -3.45
CA ILE A 130 1.83 -0.53 -4.03
C ILE A 130 0.37 -0.95 -3.91
N GLY A 131 -0.17 -1.69 -4.87
CA GLY A 131 -1.59 -2.06 -4.79
C GLY A 131 -2.09 -3.07 -5.83
N GLY A 132 -3.39 -3.06 -6.05
CA GLY A 132 -4.16 -4.00 -6.87
C GLY A 132 -5.01 -4.97 -6.04
N HIS A 133 -4.82 -5.03 -4.72
CA HIS A 133 -5.51 -6.02 -3.87
C HIS A 133 -7.03 -5.79 -3.77
N TRP A 134 -7.52 -4.55 -3.91
CA TRP A 134 -8.97 -4.28 -3.94
C TRP A 134 -9.69 -4.96 -5.11
N LEU A 135 -8.97 -5.36 -6.17
CA LEU A 135 -9.54 -6.12 -7.29
C LEU A 135 -10.04 -7.51 -6.86
N GLN A 136 -9.59 -8.04 -5.72
CA GLN A 136 -10.08 -9.31 -5.17
C GLN A 136 -11.60 -9.32 -4.94
N GLY A 137 -12.22 -8.16 -4.68
CA GLY A 137 -13.67 -8.05 -4.62
C GLY A 137 -14.35 -8.42 -5.94
N GLY A 138 -13.78 -7.98 -7.08
CA GLY A 138 -14.29 -8.34 -8.40
C GLY A 138 -14.06 -9.81 -8.75
N PHE A 139 -12.93 -10.41 -8.33
CA PHE A 139 -12.69 -11.85 -8.51
C PHE A 139 -13.73 -12.69 -7.76
N ALA A 140 -14.03 -12.30 -6.52
CA ALA A 140 -15.04 -12.95 -5.70
C ALA A 140 -16.44 -12.88 -6.34
N LEU A 141 -16.79 -11.77 -6.99
CA LEU A 141 -18.05 -11.63 -7.70
C LEU A 141 -18.17 -12.55 -8.93
N VAL A 142 -17.07 -12.75 -9.68
CA VAL A 142 -17.04 -13.73 -10.78
C VAL A 142 -17.27 -15.14 -10.25
N MET A 143 -16.52 -15.51 -9.21
CA MET A 143 -16.61 -16.82 -8.56
C MET A 143 -18.02 -17.10 -8.04
N LEU A 144 -18.63 -16.10 -7.38
CA LEU A 144 -20.00 -16.19 -6.89
C LEU A 144 -21.02 -16.36 -8.04
N PHE A 145 -20.86 -15.60 -9.13
CA PHE A 145 -21.73 -15.73 -10.28
C PHE A 145 -21.64 -17.12 -10.91
N ASP A 146 -20.43 -17.63 -11.13
CA ASP A 146 -20.21 -18.97 -11.68
C ASP A 146 -20.84 -20.05 -10.78
N GLN A 147 -20.68 -19.94 -9.46
CA GLN A 147 -21.32 -20.82 -8.49
C GLN A 147 -22.86 -20.79 -8.63
N ILE A 148 -23.47 -19.61 -8.72
CA ILE A 148 -24.92 -19.44 -8.91
C ILE A 148 -25.38 -20.04 -10.25
N LYS A 149 -24.54 -20.02 -11.28
CA LYS A 149 -24.81 -20.59 -12.61
C LYS A 149 -24.47 -22.08 -12.73
N GLY A 150 -24.17 -22.76 -11.63
CA GLY A 150 -23.87 -24.19 -11.63
C GLY A 150 -22.48 -24.55 -12.15
N LYS A 151 -21.54 -23.60 -12.11
CA LYS A 151 -20.12 -23.77 -12.42
C LYS A 151 -19.31 -23.65 -11.13
N PRO A 152 -19.19 -24.71 -10.33
CA PRO A 152 -18.55 -24.61 -9.02
C PRO A 152 -17.07 -24.25 -9.12
N VAL A 153 -16.60 -23.42 -8.19
CA VAL A 153 -15.19 -23.06 -8.06
C VAL A 153 -14.46 -24.12 -7.27
N SER A 154 -13.36 -24.64 -7.81
CA SER A 154 -12.56 -25.66 -7.13
C SER A 154 -11.77 -25.05 -5.97
N ARG A 155 -11.38 -25.86 -4.98
CA ARG A 155 -10.48 -25.43 -3.90
C ARG A 155 -9.12 -24.92 -4.37
N GLN A 156 -8.69 -25.31 -5.56
CA GLN A 156 -7.43 -24.83 -6.14
C GLN A 156 -7.60 -23.43 -6.74
N ASP A 157 -8.83 -23.06 -7.11
CA ASP A 157 -9.18 -21.82 -7.78
C ASP A 157 -9.87 -20.80 -6.86
N ASP A 158 -10.22 -21.17 -5.62
CA ASP A 158 -10.94 -20.32 -4.66
C ASP A 158 -10.07 -19.22 -4.02
N THR A 159 -8.75 -19.32 -4.20
CA THR A 159 -7.77 -18.41 -3.60
C THR A 159 -6.87 -17.79 -4.68
N VAL A 160 -7.11 -16.52 -5.01
CA VAL A 160 -6.28 -15.77 -5.96
C VAL A 160 -5.19 -15.00 -5.21
N LYS A 161 -3.93 -15.42 -5.41
CA LYS A 161 -2.75 -14.69 -4.93
C LYS A 161 -2.32 -13.66 -5.97
N LEU A 162 -2.38 -12.39 -5.59
CA LEU A 162 -1.96 -11.29 -6.46
C LEU A 162 -0.50 -10.93 -6.28
N HIS A 163 0.15 -10.63 -7.40
CA HIS A 163 1.33 -9.78 -7.41
C HIS A 163 0.86 -8.34 -7.39
N LEU A 164 1.21 -7.61 -6.33
CA LEU A 164 0.80 -6.22 -6.19
C LEU A 164 1.67 -5.32 -7.09
N LEU A 165 1.04 -4.33 -7.72
CA LEU A 165 1.68 -3.39 -8.63
C LEU A 165 2.40 -2.30 -7.82
N PRO A 166 3.75 -2.21 -7.87
CA PRO A 166 4.47 -1.11 -7.25
C PRO A 166 4.34 0.17 -8.08
N LEU A 167 4.33 1.33 -7.41
CA LEU A 167 4.32 2.64 -8.04
C LEU A 167 5.40 3.54 -7.43
N THR A 168 6.32 3.99 -8.27
CA THR A 168 7.25 5.11 -8.01
C THR A 168 6.96 6.25 -8.97
N ARG A 169 7.58 7.41 -8.75
CA ARG A 169 7.41 8.61 -9.59
C ARG A 169 7.72 8.34 -11.06
N GLU A 170 8.75 7.53 -11.34
CA GLU A 170 9.16 7.15 -12.68
C GLU A 170 8.13 6.27 -13.39
N GLN A 171 7.32 5.54 -12.62
CA GLN A 171 6.29 4.63 -13.14
C GLN A 171 4.93 5.31 -13.34
N VAL A 172 4.73 6.55 -12.83
CA VAL A 172 3.46 7.27 -12.96
C VAL A 172 2.99 7.42 -14.41
N PRO A 173 3.83 7.83 -15.39
CA PRO A 173 3.37 7.96 -16.76
C PRO A 173 2.86 6.64 -17.35
N GLN A 174 3.54 5.53 -17.05
CA GLN A 174 3.13 4.20 -17.50
C GLN A 174 1.86 3.74 -16.77
N PHE A 175 1.74 4.03 -15.48
CA PHE A 175 0.53 3.76 -14.70
C PHE A 175 -0.69 4.48 -15.25
N GLU A 176 -0.58 5.78 -15.55
CA GLU A 176 -1.69 6.57 -16.11
C GLU A 176 -2.08 6.09 -17.52
N LYS A 177 -1.11 5.62 -18.31
CA LYS A 177 -1.35 5.01 -19.63
C LYS A 177 -2.10 3.68 -19.51
N ASP A 178 -1.66 2.79 -18.62
CA ASP A 178 -2.24 1.44 -18.48
C ASP A 178 -3.57 1.45 -17.70
N PHE A 179 -3.72 2.39 -16.78
CA PHE A 179 -4.83 2.49 -15.84
C PHE A 179 -5.37 3.93 -15.78
N PRO A 180 -5.95 4.47 -16.86
CA PRO A 180 -6.39 5.88 -16.93
C PRO A 180 -7.46 6.26 -15.90
N HIS A 181 -8.13 5.27 -15.29
CA HIS A 181 -9.09 5.44 -14.21
C HIS A 181 -8.64 4.77 -12.89
N GLY A 182 -7.36 4.40 -12.78
CA GLY A 182 -6.81 3.68 -11.63
C GLY A 182 -7.25 2.21 -11.52
N ILE A 183 -7.95 1.70 -12.55
CA ILE A 183 -8.41 0.32 -12.63
C ILE A 183 -7.97 -0.31 -13.97
N PRO A 184 -7.63 -1.61 -13.99
CA PRO A 184 -7.36 -2.32 -15.22
C PRO A 184 -8.63 -2.48 -16.06
N PRO A 185 -8.52 -2.56 -17.40
CA PRO A 185 -9.63 -3.01 -18.22
C PRO A 185 -10.05 -4.41 -17.76
N TYR A 186 -11.36 -4.61 -17.63
CA TYR A 186 -11.91 -5.86 -17.11
C TYR A 186 -13.06 -6.34 -17.99
N ASP A 187 -12.97 -7.60 -18.44
CA ASP A 187 -14.03 -8.29 -19.15
C ASP A 187 -14.56 -9.44 -18.28
N PHE A 188 -15.71 -9.21 -17.67
CA PHE A 188 -16.39 -10.20 -16.83
C PHE A 188 -16.64 -11.52 -17.57
N ARG A 189 -17.08 -11.47 -18.84
CA ARG A 189 -17.47 -12.68 -19.58
C ARG A 189 -16.27 -13.55 -19.89
N LYS A 190 -15.12 -12.94 -20.16
CA LYS A 190 -13.85 -13.65 -20.39
C LYS A 190 -13.40 -14.44 -19.15
N HIS A 191 -13.69 -13.94 -17.95
CA HIS A 191 -13.25 -14.55 -16.70
C HIS A 191 -14.28 -15.49 -16.04
N SER A 192 -15.52 -15.50 -16.52
CA SER A 192 -16.59 -16.38 -16.01
C SER A 192 -16.60 -17.72 -16.74
N ARG A 193 -16.55 -18.82 -15.98
CA ARG A 193 -16.69 -20.21 -16.48
C ARG A 193 -18.07 -20.52 -17.04
N PHE A 194 -19.08 -19.72 -16.71
CA PHE A 194 -20.39 -19.83 -17.35
C PHE A 194 -20.37 -19.37 -18.81
N TYR A 195 -19.73 -18.23 -19.10
CA TYR A 195 -19.63 -17.70 -20.46
C TYR A 195 -18.45 -18.28 -21.25
N THR A 196 -17.36 -18.60 -20.56
CA THR A 196 -16.10 -19.11 -21.12
C THR A 196 -15.70 -20.37 -20.36
N PRO A 197 -16.13 -21.57 -20.78
CA PRO A 197 -16.00 -22.82 -20.00
C PRO A 197 -14.58 -23.12 -19.48
N ASP A 198 -13.55 -22.80 -20.27
CA ASP A 198 -12.15 -23.06 -19.96
C ASP A 198 -11.43 -21.86 -19.32
N ALA A 199 -12.17 -20.89 -18.80
CA ALA A 199 -11.58 -19.72 -18.15
C ALA A 199 -10.71 -20.13 -16.94
N PRO A 200 -9.49 -19.58 -16.81
CA PRO A 200 -8.69 -19.74 -15.60
C PRO A 200 -9.41 -19.11 -14.40
N ALA A 201 -8.87 -19.31 -13.19
CA ALA A 201 -9.37 -18.60 -12.00
C ALA A 201 -9.51 -17.10 -12.29
N ALA A 202 -10.60 -16.50 -11.83
CA ALA A 202 -10.94 -15.12 -12.14
C ALA A 202 -9.84 -14.17 -11.64
N SER A 203 -9.01 -13.67 -12.55
CA SER A 203 -7.95 -12.73 -12.22
C SER A 203 -7.74 -11.73 -13.36
N PHE A 204 -7.79 -10.46 -13.02
CA PHE A 204 -7.43 -9.32 -13.86
C PHE A 204 -6.44 -8.45 -13.08
N ALA A 205 -5.31 -9.06 -12.72
CA ALA A 205 -4.26 -8.40 -11.96
C ALA A 205 -3.73 -7.18 -12.72
N MET A 206 -3.26 -6.17 -11.98
CA MET A 206 -2.60 -5.03 -12.58
C MET A 206 -1.16 -5.40 -12.95
N THR A 207 -0.82 -5.25 -14.22
CA THR A 207 0.53 -5.43 -14.75
C THR A 207 0.84 -4.30 -15.72
N TYR A 208 2.04 -3.73 -15.64
CA TYR A 208 2.49 -2.74 -16.62
C TYR A 208 2.63 -3.39 -18.02
N SER A 209 2.31 -2.62 -19.06
CA SER A 209 2.49 -3.03 -20.47
C SER A 209 3.95 -3.16 -20.86
#